data_AF-A0A5B1BBU4-F1
#
_entry.id   AF-A0A5B1BBU4-F1
#
_cell.length_a   1.000
_cell.length_b   1.000
_cell.length_c   1.000
_cell.angle_alpha   90.00
_cell.angle_beta   90.00
_cell.angle_gamma   90.00
#
_symmetry.space_group_name_H-M   'P 1'
#
loop_
_entity.id
_entity.type
_entity.pdbx_description
1 polymer ?
#
loop_
_entity_poly.entity_id
_entity_poly.type
_entity_poly.pdbx_seq_one_letter_code
_entity_poly.pdbx_strand_id
1 'polypeptide(L)'
;GTNNIGFGNSGTGNWGIGNSGSYNTGIGNTGSTNTGFFNTGIVNTGIGNAGNYNTGFYNAGSTNTGSFNPGNYNTGGFNPGDYNTGYFNEGNSNTGIGNSGNVNTGAFIAGNYSNGVFWRGDYQGLASFSYQSAVSEIPWNYAVNSDIEIPIQGTINAITQDLFTIAEFPIPISLETTLCLIYIPFVGCVLSVSFTIPITTEHVGPFTISSSVLNPETPITAVISQPINLADNGTVGPFPFGFSWQQSPGFFNSSTTPSSGFFNSGAGGASGFLNNASGAVSGIGNLFTETSGLFNAGGVGNSGFQNFGNLESGWANLGNSLSGFYNTSILDLMTQAFISGFGNVGSQLSGILNSNAP
;
A
#
# COMPACT_ATOMS: atom_id res chain seq x y z
N GLY A 1 8.88 -25.34 -61.27
CA GLY A 1 8.13 -25.88 -60.13
C GLY A 1 7.03 -26.79 -60.62
N THR A 2 6.21 -27.30 -59.71
CA THR A 2 5.14 -28.28 -60.00
C THR A 2 3.78 -27.61 -59.86
N ASN A 3 2.87 -27.81 -60.81
CA ASN A 3 1.49 -27.30 -60.75
C ASN A 3 1.36 -25.79 -60.47
N ASN A 4 2.33 -24.98 -60.92
CA ASN A 4 2.23 -23.54 -60.81
C ASN A 4 1.44 -22.97 -62.00
N ILE A 5 0.64 -21.94 -61.75
CA ILE A 5 -0.09 -21.17 -62.77
C ILE A 5 0.49 -19.76 -62.80
N GLY A 6 0.91 -19.29 -63.98
CA GLY A 6 1.52 -17.98 -64.19
C GLY A 6 3.03 -18.03 -64.44
N PHE A 7 3.74 -16.92 -64.19
CA PHE A 7 5.12 -16.72 -64.66
C PHE A 7 6.14 -16.65 -63.53
N GLY A 8 7.30 -17.28 -63.71
CA GLY A 8 8.43 -17.14 -62.77
C GLY A 8 8.20 -17.75 -61.39
N ASN A 9 7.20 -18.61 -61.20
CA ASN A 9 6.92 -19.25 -59.91
C ASN A 9 7.84 -20.46 -59.65
N SER A 10 8.45 -20.51 -58.46
CA SER A 10 9.25 -21.65 -57.96
C SER A 10 8.53 -22.39 -56.82
N GLY A 11 8.77 -23.71 -56.70
CA GLY A 11 8.04 -24.57 -55.75
C GLY A 11 6.75 -25.15 -56.34
N THR A 12 5.68 -25.25 -55.55
CA THR A 12 4.49 -26.06 -55.86
C THR A 12 3.18 -25.29 -55.76
N GLY A 13 2.29 -25.45 -56.73
CA GLY A 13 0.90 -25.02 -56.59
C GLY A 13 0.69 -23.51 -56.44
N ASN A 14 1.64 -22.67 -56.87
CA ASN A 14 1.50 -21.20 -56.78
C ASN A 14 0.72 -20.63 -57.96
N TRP A 15 -0.08 -19.60 -57.72
CA TRP A 15 -0.84 -18.86 -58.73
C TRP A 15 -0.40 -17.39 -58.79
N GLY A 16 0.07 -16.95 -59.95
CA GLY A 16 0.47 -15.55 -60.20
C GLY A 16 1.91 -15.40 -60.68
N ILE A 17 2.66 -14.42 -60.18
CA ILE A 17 3.96 -14.03 -60.74
C ILE A 17 5.06 -14.06 -59.68
N GLY A 18 6.17 -14.75 -59.96
CA GLY A 18 7.39 -14.67 -59.15
C GLY A 18 7.23 -15.16 -57.70
N ASN A 19 6.23 -16.00 -57.43
CA ASN A 19 6.05 -16.57 -56.09
C ASN A 19 7.03 -17.73 -55.87
N SER A 20 7.52 -17.87 -54.64
CA SER A 20 8.41 -18.95 -54.23
C SER A 20 7.85 -19.71 -53.03
N GLY A 21 7.83 -21.04 -53.11
CA GLY A 21 7.33 -21.93 -52.07
C GLY A 21 6.04 -22.62 -52.50
N SER A 22 5.03 -22.66 -51.64
CA SER A 22 3.85 -23.49 -51.88
C SER A 22 2.53 -22.72 -51.77
N TYR A 23 1.60 -22.99 -52.69
CA TYR A 23 0.21 -22.52 -52.62
C TYR A 23 0.05 -21.00 -52.41
N ASN A 24 0.96 -20.16 -52.92
CA ASN A 24 0.80 -18.70 -52.84
C ASN A 24 -0.04 -18.16 -54.01
N THR A 25 -0.90 -17.19 -53.74
CA THR A 25 -1.69 -16.45 -54.73
C THR A 25 -1.22 -14.99 -54.80
N GLY A 26 -0.79 -14.54 -55.97
CA GLY A 26 -0.47 -13.13 -56.23
C GLY A 26 0.94 -12.92 -56.77
N ILE A 27 1.68 -11.92 -56.27
CA ILE A 27 2.98 -11.53 -56.84
C ILE A 27 4.08 -11.53 -55.80
N GLY A 28 5.20 -12.18 -56.09
CA GLY A 28 6.44 -12.06 -55.33
C GLY A 28 6.33 -12.57 -53.89
N ASN A 29 5.33 -13.39 -53.56
CA ASN A 29 5.21 -13.95 -52.22
C ASN A 29 6.23 -15.07 -52.02
N THR A 30 6.80 -15.16 -50.82
CA THR A 30 7.74 -16.21 -50.42
C THR A 30 7.21 -16.97 -49.21
N GLY A 31 7.24 -18.30 -49.26
CA GLY A 31 6.78 -19.18 -48.19
C GLY A 31 5.54 -19.96 -48.60
N SER A 32 4.55 -20.05 -47.72
CA SER A 32 3.37 -20.91 -47.97
C SER A 32 2.05 -20.18 -47.82
N THR A 33 1.13 -20.44 -48.74
CA THR A 33 -0.29 -20.07 -48.58
C THR A 33 -0.50 -18.58 -48.38
N ASN A 34 0.32 -17.71 -48.96
CA ASN A 34 0.12 -16.25 -48.88
C ASN A 34 -0.77 -15.75 -50.02
N THR A 35 -1.63 -14.76 -49.74
CA THR A 35 -2.46 -14.06 -50.73
C THR A 35 -2.05 -12.59 -50.83
N GLY A 36 -1.70 -12.13 -52.02
CA GLY A 36 -1.41 -10.72 -52.31
C GLY A 36 0.00 -10.49 -52.83
N PHE A 37 0.72 -9.52 -52.28
CA PHE A 37 1.97 -9.01 -52.88
C PHE A 37 3.12 -9.00 -51.88
N PHE A 38 4.26 -9.59 -52.26
CA PHE A 38 5.52 -9.51 -51.52
C PHE A 38 5.44 -9.94 -50.05
N ASN A 39 4.48 -10.80 -49.70
CA ASN A 39 4.41 -11.34 -48.35
C ASN A 39 5.47 -12.42 -48.17
N THR A 40 6.07 -12.48 -46.98
CA THR A 40 7.07 -13.47 -46.61
C THR A 40 6.65 -14.21 -45.35
N GLY A 41 6.63 -15.55 -45.40
CA GLY A 41 6.22 -16.42 -44.30
C GLY A 41 5.02 -17.26 -44.67
N ILE A 42 4.10 -17.50 -43.74
CA ILE A 42 2.92 -18.34 -44.00
C ILE A 42 1.59 -17.62 -43.79
N VAL A 43 0.63 -17.93 -44.66
CA VAL A 43 -0.79 -17.56 -44.48
C VAL A 43 -0.97 -16.06 -44.26
N ASN A 44 -0.24 -15.21 -44.97
CA ASN A 44 -0.49 -13.76 -44.93
C ASN A 44 -1.44 -13.33 -46.04
N THR A 45 -2.29 -12.35 -45.76
CA THR A 45 -3.17 -11.69 -46.73
C THR A 45 -2.83 -10.22 -46.82
N GLY A 46 -2.51 -9.72 -48.01
CA GLY A 46 -2.29 -8.30 -48.27
C GLY A 46 -0.92 -8.01 -48.88
N ILE A 47 -0.22 -7.00 -48.40
CA ILE A 47 1.01 -6.50 -49.04
C ILE A 47 2.18 -6.41 -48.06
N GLY A 48 3.32 -6.98 -48.42
CA GLY A 48 4.59 -6.74 -47.76
C GLY A 48 4.63 -7.19 -46.30
N ASN A 49 3.77 -8.12 -45.88
CA ASN A 49 3.78 -8.64 -44.52
C ASN A 49 4.95 -9.61 -44.34
N ALA A 50 5.66 -9.50 -43.22
CA ALA A 50 6.74 -10.38 -42.83
C ALA A 50 6.39 -11.15 -41.56
N GLY A 51 6.43 -12.48 -41.62
CA GLY A 51 5.98 -13.36 -40.54
C GLY A 51 4.72 -14.11 -40.94
N ASN A 52 3.81 -14.39 -40.00
CA ASN A 52 2.76 -15.38 -40.22
C ASN A 52 1.36 -14.84 -39.91
N TYR A 53 0.36 -15.32 -40.64
CA TYR A 53 -1.06 -15.07 -40.35
C TYR A 53 -1.44 -13.59 -40.33
N ASN A 54 -0.71 -12.69 -40.99
CA ASN A 54 -1.03 -11.26 -40.96
C ASN A 54 -2.05 -10.90 -42.05
N THR A 55 -2.96 -9.97 -41.73
CA THR A 55 -3.89 -9.35 -42.68
C THR A 55 -3.59 -7.86 -42.81
N GLY A 56 -3.34 -7.40 -44.03
CA GLY A 56 -3.17 -5.97 -44.36
C GLY A 56 -1.79 -5.64 -44.90
N PHE A 57 -1.14 -4.58 -44.42
CA PHE A 57 0.01 -3.96 -45.08
C PHE A 57 1.22 -3.84 -44.16
N TYR A 58 2.37 -4.36 -44.59
CA TYR A 58 3.66 -4.14 -43.91
C TYR A 58 3.66 -4.47 -42.41
N ASN A 59 2.90 -5.49 -41.99
CA ASN A 59 2.99 -5.99 -40.63
C ASN A 59 4.23 -6.89 -40.47
N ALA A 60 4.83 -6.87 -39.29
CA ALA A 60 6.00 -7.69 -38.96
C ALA A 60 5.73 -8.47 -37.68
N GLY A 61 5.79 -9.80 -37.75
CA GLY A 61 5.44 -10.70 -36.65
C GLY A 61 4.24 -11.59 -37.00
N SER A 62 3.41 -11.90 -36.02
CA SER A 62 2.32 -12.89 -36.20
C SER A 62 0.93 -12.32 -35.93
N THR A 63 -0.02 -12.69 -36.78
CA THR A 63 -1.45 -12.49 -36.56
C THR A 63 -1.84 -11.03 -36.34
N ASN A 64 -1.23 -10.08 -37.06
CA ASN A 64 -1.66 -8.68 -37.02
C ASN A 64 -2.74 -8.39 -38.07
N THR A 65 -3.69 -7.53 -37.74
CA THR A 65 -4.71 -7.01 -38.63
C THR A 65 -4.54 -5.51 -38.83
N GLY A 66 -4.38 -5.07 -40.08
CA GLY A 66 -4.23 -3.67 -40.45
C GLY A 66 -2.83 -3.38 -40.97
N SER A 67 -2.18 -2.28 -40.54
CA SER A 67 -0.96 -1.82 -41.21
C SER A 67 0.18 -1.43 -40.28
N PHE A 68 1.43 -1.73 -40.66
CA PHE A 68 2.63 -1.28 -39.96
C PHE A 68 2.61 -1.64 -38.47
N ASN A 69 2.24 -2.87 -38.13
CA ASN A 69 2.29 -3.36 -36.75
C ASN A 69 3.50 -4.30 -36.57
N PRO A 70 4.60 -3.84 -35.94
CA PRO A 70 5.65 -4.72 -35.44
C PRO A 70 5.24 -5.39 -34.12
N GLY A 71 5.41 -6.70 -34.03
CA GLY A 71 4.95 -7.51 -32.90
C GLY A 71 3.79 -8.40 -33.30
N ASN A 72 2.93 -8.80 -32.36
CA ASN A 72 1.93 -9.83 -32.60
C ASN A 72 0.54 -9.39 -32.17
N TYR A 73 -0.47 -9.94 -32.86
CA TYR A 73 -1.87 -9.83 -32.47
C TYR A 73 -2.39 -8.40 -32.39
N ASN A 74 -1.85 -7.43 -33.13
CA ASN A 74 -2.34 -6.05 -33.13
C ASN A 74 -3.49 -5.85 -34.14
N THR A 75 -4.42 -4.96 -33.84
CA THR A 75 -5.51 -4.52 -34.72
C THR A 75 -5.43 -3.02 -34.96
N GLY A 76 -5.44 -2.59 -36.22
CA GLY A 76 -5.33 -1.19 -36.62
C GLY A 76 -3.95 -0.90 -37.22
N GLY A 77 -3.27 0.18 -36.85
CA GLY A 77 -1.96 0.42 -37.45
C GLY A 77 -0.95 1.25 -36.67
N PHE A 78 0.31 1.07 -37.02
CA PHE A 78 1.43 1.68 -36.30
C PHE A 78 1.43 1.30 -34.81
N ASN A 79 1.17 0.03 -34.48
CA ASN A 79 1.20 -0.42 -33.09
C ASN A 79 2.41 -1.36 -32.83
N PRO A 80 3.57 -0.83 -32.41
CA PRO A 80 4.67 -1.65 -31.90
C PRO A 80 4.34 -2.32 -30.56
N GLY A 81 4.59 -3.62 -30.46
CA GLY A 81 4.29 -4.44 -29.29
C GLY A 81 3.16 -5.43 -29.59
N ASP A 82 2.45 -5.90 -28.57
CA ASP A 82 1.48 -6.98 -28.71
C ASP A 82 0.06 -6.58 -28.29
N TYR A 83 -0.94 -7.15 -28.95
CA TYR A 83 -2.36 -7.04 -28.58
C TYR A 83 -2.93 -5.62 -28.54
N ASN A 84 -2.40 -4.65 -29.27
CA ASN A 84 -2.98 -3.30 -29.30
C ASN A 84 -4.16 -3.20 -30.28
N THR A 85 -5.14 -2.35 -29.95
CA THR A 85 -6.25 -1.97 -30.83
C THR A 85 -6.25 -0.47 -31.08
N GLY A 86 -6.21 -0.06 -32.34
CA GLY A 86 -6.26 1.34 -32.75
C GLY A 86 -4.98 1.77 -33.46
N TYR A 87 -4.48 2.97 -33.17
CA TYR A 87 -3.36 3.54 -33.91
C TYR A 87 -2.26 4.12 -33.05
N PHE A 88 -1.00 3.98 -33.48
CA PHE A 88 0.16 4.59 -32.82
C PHE A 88 0.33 4.17 -31.36
N ASN A 89 -0.10 2.96 -30.99
CA ASN A 89 0.07 2.47 -29.64
C ASN A 89 1.36 1.68 -29.51
N GLU A 90 2.27 2.14 -28.66
CA GLU A 90 3.49 1.44 -28.28
C GLU A 90 3.28 0.74 -26.93
N GLY A 91 3.83 -0.47 -26.81
CA GLY A 91 3.64 -1.33 -25.64
C GLY A 91 2.52 -2.35 -25.89
N ASN A 92 1.84 -2.80 -24.85
CA ASN A 92 0.95 -3.95 -24.97
C ASN A 92 -0.49 -3.67 -24.52
N SER A 93 -1.44 -4.30 -25.20
CA SER A 93 -2.86 -4.32 -24.82
C SER A 93 -3.48 -2.92 -24.66
N ASN A 94 -3.08 -1.93 -25.46
CA ASN A 94 -3.70 -0.60 -25.45
C ASN A 94 -4.89 -0.52 -26.42
N THR A 95 -5.90 0.26 -26.08
CA THR A 95 -7.03 0.61 -26.94
C THR A 95 -7.08 2.10 -27.17
N GLY A 96 -6.97 2.53 -28.43
CA GLY A 96 -7.17 3.92 -28.84
C GLY A 96 -6.00 4.47 -29.64
N ILE A 97 -5.55 5.69 -29.35
CA ILE A 97 -4.63 6.42 -30.23
C ILE A 97 -3.41 6.97 -29.47
N GLY A 98 -2.20 6.64 -29.91
CA GLY A 98 -1.00 7.33 -29.42
C GLY A 98 -0.66 7.02 -27.96
N ASN A 99 -1.04 5.85 -27.45
CA ASN A 99 -0.67 5.45 -26.09
C ASN A 99 0.69 4.79 -26.09
N SER A 100 1.61 5.25 -25.24
CA SER A 100 2.94 4.64 -25.04
C SER A 100 2.98 4.06 -23.64
N GLY A 101 2.70 2.77 -23.48
CA GLY A 101 2.54 2.11 -22.17
C GLY A 101 1.74 0.81 -22.31
N ASN A 102 1.16 0.30 -21.23
CA ASN A 102 0.38 -0.94 -21.29
C ASN A 102 -1.03 -0.77 -20.72
N VAL A 103 -1.99 -1.48 -21.31
CA VAL A 103 -3.37 -1.61 -20.81
C VAL A 103 -4.11 -0.26 -20.69
N ASN A 104 -3.84 0.67 -21.61
CA ASN A 104 -4.49 1.98 -21.62
C ASN A 104 -5.71 2.03 -22.52
N THR A 105 -6.75 2.75 -22.11
CA THR A 105 -7.94 3.02 -22.93
C THR A 105 -8.11 4.51 -23.16
N GLY A 106 -7.91 4.96 -24.40
CA GLY A 106 -8.08 6.35 -24.78
C GLY A 106 -6.94 6.86 -25.64
N ALA A 107 -6.43 8.07 -25.39
CA ALA A 107 -5.45 8.68 -26.28
C ALA A 107 -4.32 9.45 -25.60
N PHE A 108 -3.12 9.38 -26.17
CA PHE A 108 -1.93 10.11 -25.71
C PHE A 108 -1.58 9.83 -24.24
N ILE A 109 -1.72 8.57 -23.82
CA ILE A 109 -1.38 8.11 -22.48
C ILE A 109 0.03 7.53 -22.48
N ALA A 110 0.91 8.07 -21.64
CA ALA A 110 2.29 7.59 -21.48
C ALA A 110 2.50 6.64 -20.28
N GLY A 111 1.55 6.59 -19.35
CA GLY A 111 1.58 5.64 -18.23
C GLY A 111 0.96 4.29 -18.62
N ASN A 112 0.66 3.48 -17.61
CA ASN A 112 0.03 2.16 -17.73
C ASN A 112 -1.34 2.15 -17.04
N TYR A 113 -2.18 1.17 -17.39
CA TYR A 113 -3.45 0.88 -16.69
C TYR A 113 -4.38 2.10 -16.56
N SER A 114 -4.42 2.99 -17.54
CA SER A 114 -5.16 4.27 -17.43
C SER A 114 -6.28 4.40 -18.45
N ASN A 115 -7.30 5.17 -18.11
CA ASN A 115 -8.41 5.53 -18.98
C ASN A 115 -8.45 7.04 -19.22
N GLY A 116 -8.69 7.49 -20.46
CA GLY A 116 -8.90 8.91 -20.77
C GLY A 116 -7.89 9.47 -21.76
N VAL A 117 -7.44 10.72 -21.55
CA VAL A 117 -6.55 11.41 -22.49
C VAL A 117 -5.42 12.16 -21.80
N PHE A 118 -4.26 12.22 -22.45
CA PHE A 118 -3.10 13.03 -22.03
C PHE A 118 -2.54 12.70 -20.62
N TRP A 119 -2.69 11.45 -20.17
CA TRP A 119 -2.12 11.00 -18.90
C TRP A 119 -0.64 10.67 -19.04
N ARG A 120 0.17 11.04 -18.04
CA ARG A 120 1.59 10.69 -17.98
C ARG A 120 1.92 9.62 -16.93
N GLY A 121 1.08 9.48 -15.91
CA GLY A 121 1.26 8.51 -14.83
C GLY A 121 0.42 7.26 -15.01
N ASP A 122 0.68 6.25 -14.19
CA ASP A 122 -0.07 4.99 -14.18
C ASP A 122 -1.40 5.13 -13.42
N TYR A 123 -2.38 4.27 -13.72
CA TYR A 123 -3.66 4.17 -13.02
C TYR A 123 -4.51 5.46 -12.99
N GLN A 124 -4.45 6.27 -14.06
CA GLN A 124 -5.17 7.53 -14.17
C GLN A 124 -6.55 7.36 -14.82
N GLY A 125 -7.49 8.23 -14.44
CA GLY A 125 -8.86 8.24 -14.98
C GLY A 125 -9.69 6.99 -14.65
N LEU A 126 -9.32 6.26 -13.60
CA LEU A 126 -10.07 5.13 -13.06
C LEU A 126 -11.02 5.62 -11.96
N ALA A 127 -12.26 5.12 -11.96
CA ALA A 127 -13.17 5.39 -10.85
C ALA A 127 -12.65 4.73 -9.57
N SER A 128 -12.70 5.44 -8.44
CA SER A 128 -12.29 4.92 -7.14
C SER A 128 -13.22 5.38 -6.03
N PHE A 129 -13.41 4.52 -5.02
CA PHE A 129 -14.13 4.83 -3.79
C PHE A 129 -13.28 4.37 -2.60
N SER A 130 -13.11 5.24 -1.61
CA SER A 130 -12.40 4.92 -0.37
C SER A 130 -13.24 5.34 0.84
N TYR A 131 -13.40 4.42 1.79
CA TYR A 131 -13.98 4.71 3.09
C TYR A 131 -12.93 4.46 4.17
N GLN A 132 -12.71 5.47 5.01
CA GLN A 132 -11.82 5.39 6.16
C GLN A 132 -12.56 5.87 7.40
N SER A 133 -12.43 5.12 8.49
CA SER A 133 -12.94 5.45 9.80
C SER A 133 -11.91 5.05 10.85
N ALA A 134 -12.08 5.50 12.08
CA ALA A 134 -11.20 5.15 13.18
C ALA A 134 -12.00 5.05 14.46
N VAL A 135 -11.63 4.09 15.31
CA VAL A 135 -12.03 4.14 16.72
C VAL A 135 -11.16 5.22 17.38
N SER A 136 -11.81 6.25 17.92
CA SER A 136 -11.14 7.31 18.67
C SER A 136 -10.35 6.74 19.84
N GLU A 137 -9.29 7.44 20.24
CA GLU A 137 -8.47 7.08 21.40
C GLU A 137 -9.34 6.84 22.64
N ILE A 138 -9.11 5.71 23.29
CA ILE A 138 -9.75 5.35 24.55
C ILE A 138 -8.80 5.77 25.67
N PRO A 139 -9.12 6.83 26.45
CA PRO A 139 -8.28 7.22 27.57
C PRO A 139 -8.42 6.22 28.72
N TRP A 140 -7.31 5.90 29.37
CA TRP A 140 -7.28 5.17 30.63
C TRP A 140 -6.48 5.96 31.67
N ASN A 141 -6.88 5.85 32.93
CA ASN A 141 -6.10 6.32 34.06
C ASN A 141 -6.26 5.35 35.23
N TYR A 142 -5.23 5.28 36.07
CA TYR A 142 -5.32 4.68 37.40
C TYR A 142 -4.65 5.59 38.42
N ALA A 143 -5.15 5.55 39.66
CA ALA A 143 -4.53 6.16 40.82
C ALA A 143 -4.64 5.18 41.99
N VAL A 144 -3.49 4.82 42.56
CA VAL A 144 -3.38 4.01 43.77
C VAL A 144 -2.77 4.88 44.86
N ASN A 145 -3.57 5.13 45.89
CA ASN A 145 -3.19 5.91 47.07
C ASN A 145 -3.27 4.99 48.29
N SER A 146 -2.16 4.86 49.00
CA SER A 146 -2.10 4.12 50.26
C SER A 146 -1.11 4.78 51.20
N ASP A 147 -1.53 4.98 52.45
CA ASP A 147 -0.70 5.52 53.51
C ASP A 147 -0.24 4.38 54.42
N ILE A 148 1.07 4.18 54.52
CA ILE A 148 1.67 3.26 55.49
C ILE A 148 2.05 4.08 56.72
N GLU A 149 1.42 3.79 57.86
CA GLU A 149 1.77 4.37 59.16
C GLU A 149 2.39 3.31 60.08
N ILE A 150 3.63 3.56 60.53
CA ILE A 150 4.29 2.73 61.54
C ILE A 150 4.37 3.54 62.85
N PRO A 151 3.59 3.20 63.89
CA PRO A 151 3.66 3.90 65.17
C PRO A 151 4.85 3.44 66.02
N ILE A 152 5.58 4.39 66.62
CA ILE A 152 6.61 4.12 67.64
C ILE A 152 6.12 4.71 68.96
N GLN A 153 6.05 3.89 70.02
CA GLN A 153 5.69 4.31 71.38
C GLN A 153 6.72 3.88 72.42
N GLY A 154 7.06 4.77 73.35
CA GLY A 154 7.91 4.51 74.51
C GLY A 154 7.87 5.66 75.52
N THR A 155 8.42 5.48 76.73
CA THR A 155 8.48 6.53 77.77
C THR A 155 9.87 6.65 78.40
N ILE A 156 10.20 7.86 78.87
CA ILE A 156 11.40 8.14 79.69
C ILE A 156 10.95 8.39 81.14
N ASN A 157 11.40 7.56 82.08
CA ASN A 157 10.98 7.58 83.51
C ASN A 157 11.46 8.83 84.30
N ALA A 158 10.76 9.14 85.40
CA ALA A 158 10.97 10.33 86.26
C ALA A 158 12.14 10.23 87.28
N ILE A 159 12.59 11.38 87.82
CA ILE A 159 13.68 11.52 88.82
C ILE A 159 13.15 12.21 90.11
N THR A 160 13.47 11.71 91.32
CA THR A 160 12.90 12.18 92.63
C THR A 160 13.94 12.40 93.76
N GLN A 161 13.63 13.26 94.75
CA GLN A 161 14.45 13.58 95.95
C GLN A 161 13.71 13.36 97.29
N ASP A 162 14.38 12.82 98.31
CA ASP A 162 13.83 12.46 99.65
C ASP A 162 14.00 13.53 100.77
N LEU A 163 13.26 13.36 101.89
CA LEU A 163 13.06 14.30 103.03
C LEU A 163 14.25 14.42 104.01
N PHE A 164 14.48 15.61 104.61
CA PHE A 164 15.46 15.83 105.71
C PHE A 164 15.12 17.05 106.66
N THR A 165 15.81 17.16 107.83
CA THR A 165 15.49 18.09 108.96
C THR A 165 16.72 18.84 109.54
N ILE A 166 16.53 20.07 110.07
CA ILE A 166 17.58 20.90 110.73
C ILE A 166 17.16 21.28 112.19
N ALA A 167 18.09 21.23 113.16
CA ALA A 167 17.85 21.43 114.61
C ALA A 167 18.04 22.89 115.13
N GLU A 168 17.55 23.19 116.35
CA GLU A 168 17.49 24.53 117.00
C GLU A 168 18.83 25.09 117.52
N PHE A 169 19.02 26.43 117.49
CA PHE A 169 20.23 27.12 118.00
C PHE A 169 19.94 28.56 118.54
N PRO A 170 20.73 29.08 119.52
CA PRO A 170 20.55 30.43 120.11
C PRO A 170 21.26 31.57 119.34
N ILE A 171 20.73 32.80 119.43
CA ILE A 171 21.30 34.02 118.79
C ILE A 171 21.53 35.13 119.84
N PRO A 172 22.79 35.58 120.08
CA PRO A 172 23.07 36.74 120.93
C PRO A 172 22.89 38.06 120.15
N ILE A 173 22.22 39.05 120.77
CA ILE A 173 22.00 40.39 120.21
C ILE A 173 22.47 41.45 121.23
N SER A 174 23.16 42.49 120.79
CA SER A 174 23.55 43.65 121.60
C SER A 174 23.31 44.96 120.84
N LEU A 175 22.74 45.96 121.50
CA LEU A 175 22.42 47.26 120.91
C LEU A 175 23.47 48.30 121.33
N GLU A 176 24.21 48.86 120.37
CA GLU A 176 25.22 49.90 120.58
C GLU A 176 24.70 51.27 120.09
N THR A 177 24.67 52.26 120.96
CA THR A 177 24.18 53.62 120.66
C THR A 177 25.24 54.65 121.01
N THR A 178 25.59 55.52 120.05
CA THR A 178 26.66 56.52 120.17
C THR A 178 26.10 57.94 120.26
N LEU A 179 26.39 58.68 121.33
CA LEU A 179 25.96 60.07 121.53
C LEU A 179 27.19 60.99 121.53
N CYS A 180 27.17 62.04 120.71
CA CYS A 180 28.19 63.09 120.73
C CYS A 180 27.80 64.20 121.71
N LEU A 181 28.57 64.36 122.79
CA LEU A 181 28.32 65.39 123.82
C LEU A 181 28.95 66.73 123.47
N ILE A 182 30.06 66.72 122.72
CA ILE A 182 30.90 67.89 122.44
C ILE A 182 31.53 67.67 121.05
N TYR A 183 31.65 68.72 120.20
CA TYR A 183 32.98 69.29 119.88
C TYR A 183 33.05 70.25 118.67
N ILE A 184 33.62 71.42 118.96
CA ILE A 184 34.30 72.44 118.14
C ILE A 184 34.10 72.48 116.60
N PRO A 185 33.65 73.63 116.05
CA PRO A 185 33.67 73.93 114.62
C PRO A 185 35.09 73.89 114.02
N PHE A 186 35.21 73.34 112.80
CA PHE A 186 36.44 73.09 112.03
C PHE A 186 37.38 71.99 112.52
N VAL A 187 37.06 71.27 113.61
CA VAL A 187 37.84 70.11 114.07
C VAL A 187 36.98 68.84 114.32
N GLY A 188 35.64 68.96 114.42
CA GLY A 188 34.69 67.83 114.30
C GLY A 188 34.10 67.35 115.63
N CYS A 189 33.19 66.36 115.68
CA CYS A 189 32.81 65.74 116.96
C CYS A 189 34.00 64.89 117.46
N VAL A 190 34.67 65.26 118.54
CA VAL A 190 35.86 64.52 119.01
C VAL A 190 35.59 63.80 120.33
N LEU A 191 34.49 64.13 121.02
CA LEU A 191 34.02 63.32 122.13
C LEU A 191 32.58 62.87 121.92
N SER A 192 32.46 61.75 121.20
CA SER A 192 31.31 60.86 121.27
C SER A 192 31.63 59.68 122.17
N VAL A 193 30.69 59.31 123.04
CA VAL A 193 30.78 58.04 123.74
C VAL A 193 29.47 57.29 123.60
N SER A 194 29.66 56.02 123.33
CA SER A 194 28.65 55.04 123.06
C SER A 194 28.47 54.14 124.27
N PHE A 195 27.24 53.72 124.53
CA PHE A 195 26.98 52.66 125.50
C PHE A 195 26.21 51.55 124.79
N THR A 196 26.65 50.32 125.07
CA THR A 196 26.08 49.08 124.55
C THR A 196 25.29 48.42 125.67
N ILE A 197 24.02 48.13 125.42
CA ILE A 197 23.16 47.38 126.35
C ILE A 197 22.81 46.04 125.68
N PRO A 198 23.48 44.92 126.03
CA PRO A 198 22.95 43.58 125.76
C PRO A 198 21.90 43.20 126.80
N ILE A 199 20.75 42.74 126.29
CA ILE A 199 19.54 42.24 126.96
C ILE A 199 19.50 40.70 126.75
N THR A 200 18.70 39.96 127.52
CA THR A 200 18.59 38.47 127.49
C THR A 200 18.39 37.84 126.10
N THR A 201 18.97 36.65 125.87
CA THR A 201 18.97 35.82 124.63
C THR A 201 17.62 35.14 124.33
N GLU A 202 17.24 35.04 123.04
CA GLU A 202 16.11 34.26 122.50
C GLU A 202 16.61 33.05 121.65
N HIS A 203 15.79 31.99 121.49
CA HIS A 203 16.10 30.76 120.72
C HIS A 203 15.17 30.60 119.49
N VAL A 204 15.65 29.98 118.39
CA VAL A 204 14.84 29.76 117.16
C VAL A 204 15.04 28.33 116.60
N GLY A 205 13.96 27.56 116.45
CA GLY A 205 13.92 26.26 115.75
C GLY A 205 12.92 25.26 116.37
N PRO A 206 12.75 24.04 115.81
CA PRO A 206 13.31 23.47 114.56
C PRO A 206 12.39 23.51 113.29
N PHE A 207 12.94 23.22 112.08
CA PHE A 207 12.25 23.22 110.76
C PHE A 207 12.45 21.91 109.93
N THR A 208 11.44 21.46 109.16
CA THR A 208 11.44 20.26 108.28
C THR A 208 11.11 20.57 106.80
N ILE A 209 11.77 19.90 105.82
CA ILE A 209 11.48 20.02 104.36
C ILE A 209 11.12 18.65 103.74
N SER A 210 9.98 18.58 103.05
CA SER A 210 9.42 17.34 102.45
C SER A 210 10.00 16.97 101.07
N SER A 211 9.85 15.70 100.66
CA SER A 211 10.26 15.18 99.35
C SER A 211 9.49 15.78 98.17
N SER A 212 10.09 15.79 96.96
CA SER A 212 9.45 16.27 95.72
C SER A 212 10.01 15.60 94.44
N VAL A 213 9.25 15.63 93.34
CA VAL A 213 9.62 15.10 92.01
C VAL A 213 10.26 16.22 91.19
N LEU A 214 11.47 16.03 90.68
CA LEU A 214 12.26 17.08 90.01
C LEU A 214 12.01 17.16 88.50
N ASN A 215 11.70 16.03 87.84
CA ASN A 215 11.27 16.01 86.44
C ASN A 215 10.28 14.86 86.18
N PRO A 216 9.07 15.13 85.65
CA PRO A 216 8.05 14.10 85.39
C PRO A 216 8.36 13.24 84.16
N GLU A 217 7.71 12.07 84.08
CA GLU A 217 7.83 11.13 82.95
C GLU A 217 7.43 11.81 81.63
N THR A 218 8.20 11.57 80.57
CA THR A 218 7.94 12.15 79.24
C THR A 218 7.63 11.04 78.22
N PRO A 219 6.42 10.99 77.63
CA PRO A 219 6.09 10.03 76.60
C PRO A 219 6.68 10.45 75.24
N ILE A 220 7.15 9.46 74.47
CA ILE A 220 7.54 9.63 73.06
C ILE A 220 6.44 9.02 72.20
N THR A 221 5.80 9.87 71.41
CA THR A 221 4.83 9.47 70.38
C THR A 221 5.30 10.04 69.05
N ALA A 222 5.77 9.17 68.14
CA ALA A 222 6.16 9.55 66.80
C ALA A 222 5.57 8.59 65.77
N VAL A 223 5.18 9.12 64.61
CA VAL A 223 4.65 8.35 63.47
C VAL A 223 5.55 8.62 62.27
N ILE A 224 6.06 7.55 61.66
CA ILE A 224 6.69 7.63 60.33
C ILE A 224 5.60 7.32 59.32
N SER A 225 5.25 8.31 58.49
CA SER A 225 4.30 8.18 57.39
C SER A 225 5.06 8.29 56.07
N GLN A 226 4.84 7.31 55.17
CA GLN A 226 5.33 7.38 53.80
C GLN A 226 4.16 7.10 52.84
N PRO A 227 3.63 8.14 52.16
CA PRO A 227 2.53 7.94 51.23
C PRO A 227 3.03 7.25 49.95
N ILE A 228 2.34 6.19 49.53
CA ILE A 228 2.49 5.60 48.19
C ILE A 228 1.47 6.28 47.28
N ASN A 229 1.96 7.01 46.29
CA ASN A 229 1.13 7.72 45.32
C ASN A 229 1.57 7.31 43.90
N LEU A 230 0.90 6.30 43.35
CA LEU A 230 1.15 5.80 42.00
C LEU A 230 -0.06 6.16 41.14
N ALA A 231 0.10 7.17 40.29
CA ALA A 231 -0.93 7.56 39.34
C ALA A 231 -0.31 7.66 37.95
N ASP A 232 -0.98 7.07 36.97
CA ASP A 232 -0.58 7.14 35.57
C ASP A 232 -1.82 7.23 34.67
N ASN A 233 -1.63 7.80 33.50
CA ASN A 233 -2.66 7.92 32.48
C ASN A 233 -2.06 7.73 31.10
N GLY A 234 -2.91 7.28 30.17
CA GLY A 234 -2.52 7.11 28.78
C GLY A 234 -3.72 6.94 27.88
N THR A 235 -3.46 6.77 26.59
CA THR A 235 -4.49 6.47 25.59
C THR A 235 -4.18 5.15 24.90
N VAL A 236 -5.22 4.43 24.50
CA VAL A 236 -5.12 3.24 23.64
C VAL A 236 -5.90 3.54 22.36
N GLY A 237 -5.19 3.59 21.24
CA GLY A 237 -5.71 3.98 19.93
C GLY A 237 -4.89 5.11 19.29
N PRO A 238 -5.37 5.70 18.17
CA PRO A 238 -6.58 5.32 17.42
C PRO A 238 -6.39 4.03 16.62
N PHE A 239 -7.49 3.30 16.41
CA PHE A 239 -7.49 2.11 15.55
C PHE A 239 -8.16 2.44 14.20
N PRO A 240 -7.38 2.76 13.15
CA PRO A 240 -7.93 3.04 11.84
C PRO A 240 -8.41 1.76 11.16
N PHE A 241 -9.56 1.84 10.49
CA PHE A 241 -10.06 0.80 9.61
C PHE A 241 -10.67 1.43 8.36
N GLY A 242 -10.67 0.69 7.27
CA GLY A 242 -11.20 1.20 6.01
C GLY A 242 -11.09 0.19 4.89
N PHE A 243 -11.69 0.54 3.77
CA PHE A 243 -11.54 -0.19 2.52
C PHE A 243 -11.44 0.79 1.36
N SER A 244 -10.72 0.37 0.32
CA SER A 244 -10.64 1.08 -0.94
C SER A 244 -11.02 0.14 -2.07
N TRP A 245 -11.73 0.67 -3.05
CA TRP A 245 -12.06 0.02 -4.30
C TRP A 245 -11.61 0.93 -5.44
N GLN A 246 -10.98 0.33 -6.44
CA GLN A 246 -10.59 1.00 -7.66
C GLN A 246 -11.04 0.16 -8.85
N GLN A 247 -11.55 0.84 -9.87
CA GLN A 247 -11.94 0.23 -11.12
C GLN A 247 -10.71 -0.37 -11.83
N SER A 248 -10.85 -1.57 -12.40
CA SER A 248 -9.87 -2.12 -13.34
C SER A 248 -9.87 -1.29 -14.65
N PRO A 249 -8.75 -1.21 -15.40
CA PRO A 249 -8.70 -0.47 -16.65
C PRO A 249 -9.70 -0.94 -17.70
N GLY A 250 -9.96 -0.05 -18.67
CA GLY A 250 -11.05 -0.18 -19.61
C GLY A 250 -12.41 0.16 -19.01
N PHE A 251 -13.43 0.06 -19.84
CA PHE A 251 -14.81 0.41 -19.50
C PHE A 251 -15.68 -0.82 -19.60
N PHE A 252 -16.30 -1.19 -18.48
CA PHE A 252 -17.21 -2.34 -18.40
C PHE A 252 -16.60 -3.67 -18.83
N ASN A 253 -15.28 -3.81 -18.71
CA ASN A 253 -14.60 -5.09 -18.88
C ASN A 253 -14.94 -6.02 -17.70
N SER A 254 -15.17 -7.30 -18.00
CA SER A 254 -15.47 -8.36 -17.03
C SER A 254 -14.42 -9.48 -17.07
N SER A 255 -13.19 -9.16 -17.50
CA SER A 255 -12.08 -10.10 -17.58
C SER A 255 -11.40 -10.36 -16.23
N THR A 256 -10.78 -11.53 -16.07
CA THR A 256 -10.08 -11.89 -14.82
C THR A 256 -8.74 -11.17 -14.64
N THR A 257 -8.04 -10.87 -15.74
CA THR A 257 -6.88 -9.97 -15.74
C THR A 257 -7.22 -8.62 -16.38
N PRO A 258 -6.49 -7.54 -16.05
CA PRO A 258 -6.73 -6.22 -16.63
C PRO A 258 -6.71 -6.25 -18.17
N SER A 259 -7.68 -5.57 -18.78
CA SER A 259 -7.80 -5.40 -20.24
C SER A 259 -8.07 -3.94 -20.53
N SER A 260 -7.64 -3.42 -21.67
CA SER A 260 -8.08 -2.10 -22.12
C SER A 260 -9.37 -2.21 -22.94
N GLY A 261 -9.92 -1.07 -23.37
CA GLY A 261 -11.06 -1.02 -24.26
C GLY A 261 -12.40 -1.17 -23.53
N PHE A 262 -13.37 -1.78 -24.20
CA PHE A 262 -14.77 -1.73 -23.79
C PHE A 262 -15.43 -3.11 -23.86
N PHE A 263 -16.12 -3.48 -22.79
CA PHE A 263 -16.95 -4.70 -22.72
C PHE A 263 -16.21 -6.01 -23.09
N ASN A 264 -14.91 -6.08 -22.82
CA ASN A 264 -14.14 -7.31 -23.00
C ASN A 264 -14.37 -8.26 -21.81
N SER A 265 -14.49 -9.56 -22.09
CA SER A 265 -14.71 -10.63 -21.10
C SER A 265 -13.73 -11.79 -21.29
N GLY A 266 -13.68 -12.69 -20.30
CA GLY A 266 -12.81 -13.89 -20.34
C GLY A 266 -11.54 -13.73 -19.52
N ALA A 267 -10.41 -14.28 -19.99
CA ALA A 267 -9.18 -14.32 -19.19
C ALA A 267 -8.46 -12.97 -19.07
N GLY A 268 -8.68 -12.05 -20.01
CA GLY A 268 -8.12 -10.70 -20.01
C GLY A 268 -6.78 -10.55 -20.73
N GLY A 269 -6.13 -9.39 -20.55
CA GLY A 269 -5.01 -8.95 -21.39
C GLY A 269 -5.46 -8.48 -22.78
N ALA A 270 -6.76 -8.34 -23.00
CA ALA A 270 -7.33 -7.96 -24.28
C ALA A 270 -7.31 -6.44 -24.50
N SER A 271 -7.47 -6.03 -25.75
CA SER A 271 -7.76 -4.65 -26.14
C SER A 271 -8.88 -4.60 -27.17
N GLY A 272 -9.52 -3.44 -27.32
CA GLY A 272 -10.59 -3.22 -28.27
C GLY A 272 -11.97 -3.42 -27.66
N PHE A 273 -12.90 -4.05 -28.39
CA PHE A 273 -14.32 -4.04 -28.06
C PHE A 273 -14.93 -5.43 -28.09
N LEU A 274 -15.73 -5.77 -27.08
CA LEU A 274 -16.61 -6.94 -27.08
C LEU A 274 -15.88 -8.28 -27.31
N ASN A 275 -14.60 -8.37 -27.00
CA ASN A 275 -13.86 -9.62 -27.13
C ASN A 275 -14.23 -10.56 -25.99
N ASN A 276 -14.33 -11.86 -26.29
CA ASN A 276 -14.65 -12.89 -25.31
C ASN A 276 -13.80 -14.14 -25.56
N ALA A 277 -12.59 -14.16 -24.99
CA ALA A 277 -11.62 -15.23 -25.22
C ALA A 277 -10.97 -15.72 -23.92
N SER A 278 -10.46 -16.94 -23.94
CA SER A 278 -9.69 -17.54 -22.84
C SER A 278 -8.27 -16.99 -22.70
N GLY A 279 -7.92 -15.93 -23.42
CA GLY A 279 -6.60 -15.28 -23.41
C GLY A 279 -6.65 -13.92 -24.09
N ALA A 280 -5.49 -13.26 -24.19
CA ALA A 280 -5.36 -11.94 -24.81
C ALA A 280 -5.69 -11.98 -26.31
N VAL A 281 -6.38 -10.94 -26.76
CA VAL A 281 -6.80 -10.68 -28.15
C VAL A 281 -6.88 -9.18 -28.39
N SER A 282 -6.88 -8.75 -29.64
CA SER A 282 -7.16 -7.35 -30.00
C SER A 282 -8.26 -7.24 -31.05
N GLY A 283 -8.86 -6.07 -31.17
CA GLY A 283 -9.86 -5.75 -32.18
C GLY A 283 -11.28 -5.83 -31.65
N ILE A 284 -12.21 -6.37 -32.44
CA ILE A 284 -13.64 -6.35 -32.11
C ILE A 284 -14.24 -7.74 -32.18
N GLY A 285 -14.89 -8.19 -31.11
CA GLY A 285 -15.76 -9.35 -31.14
C GLY A 285 -15.05 -10.68 -31.41
N ASN A 286 -13.76 -10.81 -31.07
CA ASN A 286 -13.02 -12.06 -31.24
C ASN A 286 -13.31 -13.04 -30.10
N LEU A 287 -13.45 -14.32 -30.45
CA LEU A 287 -13.94 -15.37 -29.53
C LEU A 287 -12.86 -16.34 -29.02
N PHE A 288 -11.65 -16.29 -29.58
CA PHE A 288 -10.56 -17.23 -29.27
C PHE A 288 -9.23 -16.50 -29.12
N THR A 289 -8.31 -17.08 -28.35
CA THR A 289 -7.00 -16.48 -28.06
C THR A 289 -6.15 -16.34 -29.32
N GLU A 290 -5.08 -15.55 -29.25
CA GLU A 290 -4.13 -15.42 -30.38
C GLU A 290 -4.82 -14.95 -31.67
N THR A 291 -5.85 -14.11 -31.52
CA THR A 291 -6.58 -13.52 -32.63
C THR A 291 -6.50 -12.00 -32.61
N SER A 292 -6.53 -11.42 -33.79
CA SER A 292 -6.68 -9.98 -34.00
C SER A 292 -7.75 -9.71 -35.06
N GLY A 293 -8.18 -8.47 -35.18
CA GLY A 293 -9.13 -8.05 -36.21
C GLY A 293 -10.56 -8.10 -35.71
N LEU A 294 -11.47 -8.51 -36.57
CA LEU A 294 -12.89 -8.24 -36.42
C LEU A 294 -13.70 -9.54 -36.57
N PHE A 295 -14.40 -9.93 -35.51
CA PHE A 295 -15.36 -11.03 -35.47
C PHE A 295 -14.79 -12.38 -35.93
N ASN A 296 -13.53 -12.66 -35.57
CA ASN A 296 -12.92 -13.95 -35.86
C ASN A 296 -13.31 -14.98 -34.78
N ALA A 297 -13.56 -16.21 -35.22
CA ALA A 297 -14.07 -17.31 -34.41
C ALA A 297 -13.51 -18.66 -34.88
N GLY A 298 -14.03 -19.77 -34.32
CA GLY A 298 -13.68 -21.15 -34.67
C GLY A 298 -12.41 -21.68 -34.02
N GLY A 299 -11.40 -20.82 -33.77
CA GLY A 299 -10.12 -21.24 -33.22
C GLY A 299 -9.08 -20.12 -33.13
N VAL A 300 -7.82 -20.50 -32.90
CA VAL A 300 -6.70 -19.60 -32.63
C VAL A 300 -5.94 -19.18 -33.90
N GLY A 301 -5.17 -18.10 -33.82
CA GLY A 301 -4.25 -17.69 -34.88
C GLY A 301 -4.91 -16.99 -36.07
N ASN A 302 -6.07 -16.36 -35.85
CA ASN A 302 -6.83 -15.70 -36.90
C ASN A 302 -6.60 -14.18 -36.90
N SER A 303 -6.35 -13.61 -38.08
CA SER A 303 -6.35 -12.17 -38.30
C SER A 303 -7.32 -11.78 -39.41
N GLY A 304 -7.70 -10.52 -39.48
CA GLY A 304 -8.58 -9.98 -40.50
C GLY A 304 -10.03 -9.93 -40.05
N PHE A 305 -10.97 -10.35 -40.89
CA PHE A 305 -12.40 -10.13 -40.67
C PHE A 305 -13.22 -11.41 -40.91
N GLN A 306 -14.03 -11.79 -39.92
CA GLN A 306 -15.03 -12.87 -40.03
C GLN A 306 -14.47 -14.24 -40.43
N ASN A 307 -13.23 -14.55 -40.05
CA ASN A 307 -12.66 -15.87 -40.27
C ASN A 307 -13.20 -16.86 -39.22
N PHE A 308 -13.54 -18.06 -39.65
CA PHE A 308 -14.06 -19.13 -38.79
C PHE A 308 -13.19 -20.37 -38.93
N GLY A 309 -12.26 -20.54 -38.00
CA GLY A 309 -11.29 -21.61 -38.13
C GLY A 309 -10.03 -21.40 -37.32
N ASN A 310 -8.93 -21.97 -37.81
CA ASN A 310 -7.62 -21.88 -37.17
C ASN A 310 -6.57 -21.39 -38.15
N LEU A 311 -5.66 -20.54 -37.69
CA LEU A 311 -4.49 -20.12 -38.45
C LEU A 311 -4.88 -19.45 -39.78
N GLU A 312 -5.81 -18.50 -39.74
CA GLU A 312 -6.37 -17.85 -40.94
C GLU A 312 -6.00 -16.37 -41.04
N SER A 313 -5.95 -15.85 -42.27
CA SER A 313 -5.85 -14.41 -42.52
C SER A 313 -6.74 -13.97 -43.69
N GLY A 314 -7.13 -12.69 -43.67
CA GLY A 314 -7.94 -12.08 -44.71
C GLY A 314 -9.39 -11.95 -44.29
N TRP A 315 -10.32 -12.29 -45.17
CA TRP A 315 -11.74 -12.06 -44.94
C TRP A 315 -12.58 -13.31 -45.23
N ALA A 316 -13.39 -13.70 -44.24
CA ALA A 316 -14.47 -14.67 -44.38
C ALA A 316 -13.98 -16.02 -44.88
N ASN A 317 -12.87 -16.49 -44.33
CA ASN A 317 -12.40 -17.84 -44.57
C ASN A 317 -13.03 -18.83 -43.57
N LEU A 318 -13.12 -20.10 -43.98
CA LEU A 318 -13.68 -21.19 -43.19
C LEU A 318 -12.79 -22.43 -43.27
N GLY A 319 -12.09 -22.79 -42.19
CA GLY A 319 -11.28 -24.00 -42.12
C GLY A 319 -10.00 -23.89 -41.28
N ASN A 320 -8.87 -24.30 -41.86
CA ASN A 320 -7.55 -24.20 -41.24
C ASN A 320 -6.44 -23.89 -42.24
N SER A 321 -5.55 -22.95 -41.91
CA SER A 321 -4.43 -22.52 -42.76
C SER A 321 -4.91 -21.94 -44.10
N LEU A 322 -5.75 -20.90 -44.04
CA LEU A 322 -6.31 -20.20 -45.19
C LEU A 322 -5.89 -18.73 -45.20
N SER A 323 -5.53 -18.21 -46.37
CA SER A 323 -5.37 -16.77 -46.60
C SER A 323 -6.24 -16.28 -47.74
N GLY A 324 -6.58 -15.00 -47.71
CA GLY A 324 -7.31 -14.33 -48.78
C GLY A 324 -8.76 -14.11 -48.42
N PHE A 325 -9.66 -14.28 -49.39
CA PHE A 325 -11.04 -13.84 -49.29
C PHE A 325 -11.99 -14.98 -49.64
N TYR A 326 -12.96 -15.25 -48.78
CA TYR A 326 -14.05 -16.20 -49.03
C TYR A 326 -13.60 -17.62 -49.37
N ASN A 327 -12.49 -18.10 -48.80
CA ASN A 327 -12.03 -19.46 -49.05
C ASN A 327 -12.64 -20.44 -48.02
N THR A 328 -12.97 -21.63 -48.48
CA THR A 328 -13.59 -22.69 -47.67
C THR A 328 -12.83 -24.00 -47.79
N SER A 329 -12.46 -24.58 -46.66
CA SER A 329 -11.88 -25.91 -46.56
C SER A 329 -12.96 -26.98 -46.64
N ILE A 330 -12.69 -28.09 -47.34
CA ILE A 330 -13.48 -29.33 -47.26
C ILE A 330 -12.98 -30.27 -46.14
N LEU A 331 -11.84 -29.95 -45.53
CA LEU A 331 -11.27 -30.67 -44.41
C LEU A 331 -11.80 -30.14 -43.08
N ASP A 332 -11.71 -30.97 -42.05
CA ASP A 332 -12.03 -30.57 -40.67
C ASP A 332 -11.16 -29.39 -40.19
N LEU A 333 -11.68 -28.62 -39.23
CA LEU A 333 -11.07 -27.41 -38.65
C LEU A 333 -9.69 -27.67 -38.01
N MET A 334 -9.37 -28.92 -37.66
CA MET A 334 -8.07 -29.30 -37.11
C MET A 334 -7.04 -29.71 -38.17
N THR A 335 -7.45 -29.83 -39.44
CA THR A 335 -6.60 -30.30 -40.54
C THR A 335 -6.25 -29.17 -41.48
N GLN A 336 -4.95 -28.92 -41.65
CA GLN A 336 -4.46 -27.83 -42.51
C GLN A 336 -4.89 -28.03 -43.96
N ALA A 337 -5.57 -27.02 -44.50
CA ALA A 337 -6.11 -27.06 -45.86
C ALA A 337 -5.19 -26.39 -46.89
N PHE A 338 -4.31 -25.46 -46.50
CA PHE A 338 -3.41 -24.74 -47.41
C PHE A 338 -4.12 -24.11 -48.61
N ILE A 339 -5.03 -23.16 -48.32
CA ILE A 339 -5.81 -22.47 -49.36
C ILE A 339 -5.45 -21.00 -49.38
N SER A 340 -5.12 -20.46 -50.56
CA SER A 340 -4.90 -19.02 -50.73
C SER A 340 -5.69 -18.46 -51.91
N GLY A 341 -6.05 -17.18 -51.84
CA GLY A 341 -6.63 -16.43 -52.95
C GLY A 341 -8.08 -16.01 -52.71
N PHE A 342 -8.93 -16.14 -53.73
CA PHE A 342 -10.30 -15.62 -53.68
C PHE A 342 -11.32 -16.70 -54.01
N GLY A 343 -12.23 -16.99 -53.09
CA GLY A 343 -13.42 -17.82 -53.35
C GLY A 343 -13.13 -19.28 -53.65
N ASN A 344 -12.02 -19.85 -53.16
CA ASN A 344 -11.67 -21.23 -53.42
C ASN A 344 -12.36 -22.19 -52.44
N VAL A 345 -12.78 -23.37 -52.91
CA VAL A 345 -13.43 -24.40 -52.09
C VAL A 345 -12.72 -25.74 -52.24
N GLY A 346 -12.11 -26.26 -51.19
CA GLY A 346 -11.33 -27.50 -51.32
C GLY A 346 -10.23 -27.69 -50.30
N SER A 347 -9.10 -28.24 -50.76
CA SER A 347 -7.83 -28.27 -50.02
C SER A 347 -6.65 -28.27 -50.99
N GLN A 348 -5.52 -27.71 -50.56
CA GLN A 348 -4.28 -27.57 -51.33
C GLN A 348 -4.52 -26.80 -52.64
N LEU A 349 -5.11 -25.61 -52.52
CA LEU A 349 -5.53 -24.77 -53.63
C LEU A 349 -4.94 -23.36 -53.53
N SER A 350 -4.58 -22.77 -54.66
CA SER A 350 -4.30 -21.35 -54.78
C SER A 350 -5.02 -20.79 -56.01
N GLY A 351 -5.29 -19.49 -56.04
CA GLY A 351 -5.88 -18.81 -57.19
C GLY A 351 -7.26 -18.23 -56.91
N ILE A 352 -8.11 -18.21 -57.93
CA ILE A 352 -9.39 -17.52 -57.91
C ILE A 352 -10.49 -18.49 -58.35
N LEU A 353 -11.52 -18.64 -57.51
CA LEU A 353 -12.72 -19.43 -57.75
C LEU A 353 -12.43 -20.89 -58.15
N ASN A 354 -11.36 -21.47 -57.59
CA ASN A 354 -11.02 -22.87 -57.82
C ASN A 354 -11.80 -23.79 -56.88
N SER A 355 -12.11 -24.99 -57.36
CA SER A 355 -12.69 -26.04 -56.53
C SER A 355 -12.06 -27.40 -56.83
N ASN A 356 -11.78 -28.14 -55.77
CA ASN A 356 -11.53 -29.59 -55.84
C ASN A 356 -12.38 -30.35 -54.82
N ALA A 357 -13.50 -29.74 -54.40
CA ALA A 357 -14.55 -30.42 -53.68
C ALA A 357 -15.16 -31.51 -54.59
N PRO A 358 -15.42 -32.72 -54.05
CA PRO A 358 -15.98 -33.83 -54.79
C PRO A 358 -17.40 -33.59 -55.33
#